data_AF-A0A962IIN1-F1
#
_entry.id   AF-A0A962IIN1-F1
#
_cell.length_a   1.000
_cell.length_b   1.000
_cell.length_c   1.000
_cell.angle_alpha   90.00
_cell.angle_beta   90.00
_cell.angle_gamma   90.00
#
_symmetry.space_group_name_H-M   'P 1'
#
loop_
_entity.id
_entity.type
_entity.pdbx_description
1 polymer ?
#
loop_
_entity_poly.entity_id
_entity_poly.type
_entity_poly.pdbx_seq_one_letter_code
_entity_poly.pdbx_strand_id
1 'polypeptide(L)'
;GDVAAALQALERALQNSPDNPVARSSFAVALVRHGELERGRDELTKLLAQADQRYVPATAVAAVYFSLGDADRGFEWLQRAVAERDRGILFLQVDHAYDGYREDRRYRQLVTQLRFPDEGS
;
A
#
# COMPACT_ATOMS: atom_id res chain seq x y z
N GLY A 1 11.61 13.19 -8.91
CA GLY A 1 12.33 12.57 -7.78
C GLY A 1 13.17 11.44 -8.32
N ASP A 2 14.38 11.28 -7.81
CA ASP A 2 15.31 10.24 -8.27
C ASP A 2 14.84 8.86 -7.78
N VAL A 3 14.12 8.13 -8.65
CA VAL A 3 13.61 6.78 -8.36
C VAL A 3 14.76 5.80 -8.10
N ALA A 4 15.90 5.97 -8.76
CA ALA A 4 17.07 5.10 -8.57
C ALA A 4 17.71 5.28 -7.19
N ALA A 5 17.85 6.53 -6.72
CA ALA A 5 18.31 6.80 -5.37
C ALA A 5 17.35 6.23 -4.31
N ALA A 6 16.03 6.34 -4.53
CA ALA A 6 15.04 5.76 -3.63
C ALA A 6 15.14 4.23 -3.57
N LEU A 7 15.30 3.57 -4.72
CA LEU A 7 15.50 2.12 -4.79
C LEU A 7 16.73 1.68 -4.00
N GLN A 8 17.87 2.35 -4.19
CA GLN A 8 19.10 2.00 -3.47
C GLN A 8 18.98 2.19 -1.96
N ALA A 9 18.33 3.27 -1.52
CA ALA A 9 18.11 3.52 -0.09
C ALA A 9 17.20 2.47 0.54
N LEU A 10 16.11 2.10 -0.14
CA LEU A 10 15.15 1.09 0.31
C LEU A 10 15.74 -0.32 0.31
N GLU A 11 16.56 -0.65 -0.69
CA GLU A 11 17.28 -1.92 -0.75
C GLU A 11 18.24 -2.05 0.44
N ARG A 12 19.02 -1.02 0.76
CA ARG A 12 19.86 -1.01 1.97
C ARG A 12 19.06 -1.13 3.25
N ALA A 13 17.90 -0.46 3.33
CA ALA A 13 17.01 -0.59 4.48
C ALA A 13 16.53 -2.04 4.65
N LEU A 14 16.21 -2.73 3.56
CA LEU A 14 15.80 -4.14 3.57
C LEU A 14 16.95 -5.11 3.83
N GLN A 15 18.20 -4.77 3.48
CA GLN A 15 19.37 -5.57 3.88
C GLN A 15 19.53 -5.56 5.41
N ASN A 16 19.31 -4.42 6.05
CA ASN A 16 19.41 -4.27 7.51
C ASN A 16 18.15 -4.73 8.24
N SER A 17 16.99 -4.69 7.59
CA SER A 17 15.70 -5.06 8.15
C SER A 17 14.82 -5.70 7.08
N PRO A 18 15.10 -6.99 6.74
CA PRO A 18 14.36 -7.69 5.69
C PRO A 18 12.87 -7.78 6.00
N ASP A 19 12.54 -7.72 7.28
CA ASP A 19 11.19 -7.86 7.78
C ASP A 19 10.45 -6.53 7.96
N ASN A 20 10.94 -5.41 7.46
CA ASN A 20 10.17 -4.16 7.54
C ASN A 20 9.10 -4.08 6.42
N PRO A 21 7.79 -4.21 6.73
CA PRO A 21 6.74 -4.22 5.70
C PRO A 21 6.58 -2.87 4.98
N VAL A 22 6.85 -1.76 5.67
CA VAL A 22 6.75 -0.41 5.08
C VAL A 22 7.91 -0.16 4.11
N ALA A 23 9.13 -0.54 4.48
CA ALA A 23 10.27 -0.47 3.58
C ALA A 23 10.06 -1.40 2.36
N ARG A 24 9.51 -2.60 2.56
CA ARG A 24 9.25 -3.56 1.49
C ARG A 24 8.20 -3.08 0.49
N SER A 25 7.06 -2.59 0.98
CA SER A 25 6.02 -2.00 0.12
C SER A 25 6.54 -0.77 -0.64
N SER A 26 7.28 0.12 0.03
CA SER A 26 7.89 1.29 -0.62
C SER A 26 8.87 0.87 -1.72
N PHE A 27 9.66 -0.18 -1.47
CA PHE A 27 10.59 -0.73 -2.46
C PHE A 27 9.85 -1.33 -3.65
N ALA A 28 8.78 -2.11 -3.41
CA ALA A 28 7.94 -2.66 -4.45
C ALA A 28 7.31 -1.56 -5.33
N VAL A 29 6.74 -0.51 -4.71
CA VAL A 29 6.18 0.63 -5.45
C VAL A 29 7.26 1.35 -6.27
N ALA A 30 8.45 1.55 -5.71
CA ALA A 30 9.56 2.17 -6.43
C ALA A 30 10.02 1.33 -7.63
N LEU A 31 10.09 0.00 -7.48
CA LEU A 31 10.44 -0.93 -8.56
C LEU A 31 9.43 -0.83 -9.70
N VAL A 32 8.14 -0.89 -9.38
CA VAL A 32 7.06 -0.78 -10.37
C VAL A 32 7.12 0.55 -11.12
N ARG A 33 7.33 1.66 -10.39
CA ARG A 33 7.50 3.00 -11.01
C ARG A 33 8.76 3.12 -11.86
N HIS A 34 9.78 2.31 -11.59
CA HIS A 34 10.99 2.22 -12.41
C HIS A 34 10.83 1.31 -13.64
N GLY A 35 9.68 0.64 -13.79
CA GLY A 35 9.40 -0.31 -14.87
C GLY A 35 9.74 -1.76 -14.53
N GLU A 36 10.20 -2.04 -13.30
CA GLU A 36 10.58 -3.39 -12.85
C GLU A 36 9.37 -4.15 -12.27
N LEU A 37 8.36 -4.39 -13.10
CA LEU A 37 7.07 -4.95 -12.70
C LEU A 37 7.19 -6.31 -11.99
N GLU A 38 8.00 -7.22 -12.52
CA GLU A 38 8.17 -8.57 -11.94
C GLU A 38 8.79 -8.51 -10.55
N ARG A 39 9.85 -7.71 -10.35
CA ARG A 39 10.45 -7.53 -9.02
C ARG A 39 9.47 -6.88 -8.05
N GLY A 40 8.64 -5.95 -8.52
CA GLY A 40 7.55 -5.39 -7.71
C GLY A 40 6.54 -6.45 -7.25
N ARG A 41 6.17 -7.38 -8.12
CA ARG A 41 5.29 -8.52 -7.80
C ARG A 41 5.94 -9.52 -6.84
N ASP A 42 7.23 -9.76 -6.97
CA ASP A 42 7.98 -10.61 -6.04
C ASP A 42 7.97 -10.01 -4.63
N GLU A 43 8.19 -8.71 -4.51
CA GLU A 43 8.15 -8.02 -3.22
C GLU A 43 6.74 -7.98 -2.62
N LEU A 44 5.70 -7.85 -3.44
CA LEU A 44 4.31 -8.01 -3.02
C LEU A 44 4.06 -9.41 -2.46
N THR A 45 4.52 -10.45 -3.15
CA THR A 45 4.35 -11.85 -2.71
C THR A 45 4.99 -12.08 -1.35
N LYS A 46 6.19 -11.54 -1.13
CA LYS A 46 6.87 -11.59 0.17
C LYS A 46 6.10 -10.81 1.24
N LEU A 47 5.54 -9.65 0.90
CA LEU A 47 4.75 -8.84 1.82
C LEU A 47 3.45 -9.55 2.24
N LEU A 48 2.79 -10.24 1.31
CA LEU A 48 1.60 -11.06 1.59
C LEU A 48 1.93 -12.25 2.49
N ALA A 49 3.03 -12.96 2.21
CA ALA A 49 3.50 -14.05 3.07
C ALA A 49 3.85 -13.56 4.49
N GLN A 50 4.34 -12.32 4.62
CA GLN A 50 4.54 -11.70 5.94
C GLN A 50 3.21 -11.39 6.63
N ALA A 51 2.20 -10.94 5.89
CA ALA A 51 0.87 -10.64 6.44
C ALA A 51 0.16 -11.88 7.01
N ASP A 52 0.49 -13.09 6.51
CA ASP A 52 -0.02 -14.35 7.05
C ASP A 52 0.59 -14.72 8.41
N GLN A 53 1.78 -14.19 8.73
CA GLN A 53 2.54 -14.55 9.93
C GLN A 53 2.53 -13.47 11.01
N ARG A 54 2.32 -12.20 10.63
CA ARG A 54 2.40 -11.06 11.53
C ARG A 54 1.65 -9.87 10.98
N TYR A 55 1.49 -8.86 11.82
CA TYR A 55 0.86 -7.61 11.42
C TYR A 55 1.66 -6.92 10.30
N VAL A 56 0.98 -6.70 9.17
CA VAL A 56 1.42 -5.88 8.06
C VAL A 56 0.31 -4.85 7.82
N PRO A 57 0.62 -3.54 7.75
CA PRO A 57 -0.40 -2.54 7.43
C PRO A 57 -1.07 -2.88 6.09
N ALA A 58 -2.39 -3.05 6.09
CA ALA A 58 -3.16 -3.35 4.89
C ALA A 58 -3.02 -2.24 3.83
N THR A 59 -2.83 -0.98 4.26
CA THR A 59 -2.51 0.15 3.38
C THR A 59 -1.18 -0.01 2.63
N ALA A 60 -0.18 -0.65 3.25
CA ALA A 60 1.10 -0.93 2.61
C ALA A 60 0.93 -1.94 1.46
N VAL A 61 0.10 -2.96 1.65
CA VAL A 61 -0.23 -3.94 0.59
C VAL A 61 -1.05 -3.29 -0.52
N ALA A 62 -2.06 -2.49 -0.16
CA ALA A 62 -2.89 -1.76 -1.11
C ALA A 62 -2.06 -0.86 -2.05
N ALA A 63 -1.09 -0.12 -1.50
CA ALA A 63 -0.22 0.77 -2.29
C ALA A 63 0.53 0.03 -3.40
N VAL A 64 1.00 -1.19 -3.13
CA VAL A 64 1.70 -2.01 -4.13
C VAL A 64 0.73 -2.46 -5.23
N TYR A 65 -0.47 -2.94 -4.88
CA TYR A 65 -1.50 -3.30 -5.86
C TYR A 65 -1.88 -2.12 -6.77
N PHE A 66 -2.09 -0.93 -6.20
CA PHE A 66 -2.36 0.27 -6.99
C PHE A 66 -1.19 0.63 -7.92
N SER A 67 0.05 0.50 -7.46
CA SER A 67 1.22 0.75 -8.32
C SER A 67 1.29 -0.22 -9.49
N LEU A 68 0.89 -1.49 -9.29
CA LEU A 68 0.82 -2.52 -10.32
C LEU A 68 -0.37 -2.35 -11.28
N GLY A 69 -1.23 -1.36 -11.06
CA GLY A 69 -2.44 -1.13 -11.84
C GLY A 69 -3.61 -2.05 -11.48
N ASP A 70 -3.50 -2.83 -10.41
CA ASP A 70 -4.56 -3.71 -9.92
C ASP A 70 -5.41 -3.00 -8.87
N ALA A 71 -6.23 -2.07 -9.35
CA ALA A 71 -7.08 -1.25 -8.48
C ALA A 71 -8.10 -2.09 -7.70
N ASP A 72 -8.58 -3.19 -8.28
CA ASP A 72 -9.57 -4.06 -7.64
C ASP A 72 -9.04 -4.64 -6.34
N ARG A 73 -7.88 -5.31 -6.38
CA ARG A 73 -7.23 -5.81 -5.17
C ARG A 73 -6.74 -4.67 -4.27
N GLY A 74 -6.30 -3.55 -4.86
CA GLY A 74 -5.95 -2.35 -4.09
C GLY A 74 -7.09 -1.89 -3.17
N PHE A 75 -8.31 -1.82 -3.70
CA PHE A 75 -9.49 -1.42 -2.93
C PHE A 75 -9.94 -2.47 -1.92
N GLU A 76 -9.84 -3.77 -2.22
CA GLU A 76 -10.08 -4.83 -1.23
C GLU A 76 -9.17 -4.68 0.00
N TRP A 77 -7.89 -4.38 -0.23
CA TRP A 77 -6.95 -4.14 0.86
C TRP A 77 -7.21 -2.81 1.60
N LEU A 78 -7.72 -1.77 0.95
CA LEU A 78 -8.17 -0.57 1.66
C LEU A 78 -9.42 -0.81 2.52
N GLN A 79 -10.35 -1.65 2.08
CA GLN A 79 -11.50 -2.04 2.91
C GLN A 79 -11.04 -2.82 4.15
N ARG A 80 -10.06 -3.72 3.97
CA ARG A 80 -9.40 -4.41 5.09
C ARG A 80 -8.72 -3.41 6.04
N ALA A 81 -8.04 -2.40 5.52
CA ALA A 81 -7.42 -1.35 6.33
C ALA A 81 -8.44 -0.59 7.19
N VAL A 82 -9.64 -0.32 6.68
CA VAL A 82 -10.74 0.26 7.47
C VAL A 82 -11.15 -0.70 8.59
N ALA A 83 -11.40 -1.97 8.28
CA ALA A 83 -11.84 -2.97 9.25
C ALA A 83 -10.80 -3.21 10.36
N GLU A 84 -9.51 -3.22 10.01
CA GLU A 84 -8.40 -3.42 10.94
C GLU A 84 -7.98 -2.14 11.68
N ARG A 85 -8.61 -1.00 11.38
CA ARG A 85 -8.23 0.34 11.90
C ARG A 85 -6.76 0.66 11.64
N ASP A 86 -6.26 0.26 10.47
CA ASP A 86 -4.91 0.60 10.01
C ASP A 86 -4.77 2.12 9.94
N ARG A 87 -3.82 2.68 10.70
CA ARG A 87 -3.58 4.12 10.78
C ARG A 87 -3.23 4.76 9.44
N GLY A 88 -2.68 3.99 8.49
CA GLY A 88 -2.37 4.46 7.15
C GLY A 88 -3.61 4.99 6.42
N ILE A 89 -4.80 4.48 6.75
CA ILE A 89 -6.06 4.84 6.07
C ILE A 89 -6.41 6.33 6.25
N LEU A 90 -5.90 6.97 7.32
CA LEU A 90 -6.11 8.39 7.60
C LEU A 90 -5.45 9.30 6.55
N PHE A 91 -4.43 8.81 5.86
CA PHE A 91 -3.69 9.58 4.85
C PHE A 91 -4.26 9.42 3.44
N LEU A 92 -5.28 8.58 3.24
CA LEU A 92 -5.88 8.27 1.94
C LEU A 92 -6.34 9.52 1.17
N GLN A 93 -6.81 10.56 1.88
CA GLN A 93 -7.31 11.80 1.25
C GLN A 93 -6.19 12.74 0.77
N VAL A 94 -5.02 12.68 1.40
CA VAL A 94 -3.89 13.60 1.15
C VAL A 94 -2.78 12.97 0.32
N ASP A 95 -2.72 11.63 0.26
CA ASP A 95 -1.72 10.95 -0.55
C ASP A 95 -2.08 11.01 -2.04
N HIS A 96 -1.19 11.63 -2.81
CA HIS A 96 -1.30 11.78 -4.26
C HIS A 96 -1.33 10.45 -5.02
N ALA A 97 -0.88 9.35 -4.41
CA ALA A 97 -0.98 8.01 -5.00
C ALA A 97 -2.43 7.63 -5.36
N TYR A 98 -3.42 8.26 -4.70
CA TYR A 98 -4.84 8.00 -4.93
C TYR A 98 -5.55 9.04 -5.81
N ASP A 99 -4.84 10.04 -6.33
CA ASP A 99 -5.44 11.11 -7.14
C ASP A 99 -6.20 10.57 -8.35
N GLY A 100 -5.66 9.52 -9.00
CA GLY A 100 -6.31 8.85 -10.14
C GLY A 100 -7.60 8.10 -9.79
N TYR A 101 -7.89 7.91 -8.51
CA TYR A 101 -9.04 7.13 -8.04
C TYR A 101 -10.09 7.98 -7.30
N ARG A 102 -9.92 9.31 -7.20
CA ARG A 102 -10.85 10.19 -6.46
C ARG A 102 -12.30 10.13 -6.98
N GLU A 103 -12.46 9.86 -8.26
CA GLU A 103 -13.76 9.71 -8.93
C GLU A 103 -14.30 8.27 -8.86
N ASP A 104 -13.49 7.29 -8.45
CA ASP A 104 -13.92 5.90 -8.29
C ASP A 104 -14.96 5.81 -7.15
N ARG A 105 -16.07 5.12 -7.43
CA ARG A 105 -17.15 4.92 -6.45
C ARG A 105 -16.64 4.30 -5.15
N ARG A 106 -15.70 3.36 -5.22
CA ARG A 106 -15.12 2.65 -4.06
C ARG A 106 -14.29 3.60 -3.20
N TYR A 107 -13.53 4.51 -3.82
CA TYR A 107 -12.78 5.53 -3.10
C TYR A 107 -13.71 6.47 -2.34
N ARG A 108 -14.77 6.95 -2.99
CA ARG A 108 -15.78 7.83 -2.36
C ARG A 108 -16.48 7.15 -1.19
N GLN A 109 -16.79 5.85 -1.32
CA GLN A 109 -17.36 5.06 -0.24
C GLN A 109 -16.42 4.95 0.96
N LEU A 110 -15.14 4.61 0.74
CA LEU A 110 -14.13 4.56 1.79
C LEU A 110 -13.99 5.90 2.51
N VAL A 111 -13.86 7.00 1.77
CA VAL A 111 -13.76 8.34 2.35
C VAL A 111 -14.99 8.72 3.18
N THR A 112 -16.18 8.31 2.73
CA THR A 112 -17.43 8.55 3.48
C THR A 112 -17.43 7.77 4.79
N GLN A 113 -17.04 6.49 4.77
CA GLN A 113 -16.92 5.66 5.97
C GLN A 113 -15.91 6.23 6.98
N LEU A 114 -14.80 6.82 6.51
CA LEU A 114 -13.80 7.41 7.41
C LEU A 114 -14.28 8.71 8.08
N ARG A 115 -15.19 9.46 7.45
CA ARG A 115 -15.77 10.69 8.01
C ARG A 115 -16.87 10.40 9.02
N PHE A 116 -17.56 9.29 8.83
CA PHE A 116 -18.60 8.79 9.71
C PHE A 116 -18.24 7.35 10.08
N PRO A 117 -17.19 7.14 10.89
CA PRO A 117 -16.93 5.80 11.40
C PRO A 117 -18.19 5.37 12.13
N ASP A 118 -18.76 4.22 11.77
CA ASP A 118 -19.99 3.72 12.41
C ASP A 118 -19.85 3.87 13.93
N GLU A 119 -20.67 4.75 14.51
CA GLU A 119 -20.84 4.83 15.96
C GLU A 119 -21.71 3.64 16.37
N GLY A 120 -21.10 2.46 16.46
CA GLY A 120 -21.79 1.27 16.93
C GLY A 120 -20.81 0.17 17.31
N SER A 121 -20.96 -0.51 18.43
CA SER A 121 -21.85 -0.44 19.60
C SER A 121 -21.17 -1.29 20.68
#